data_AF-A0A965AA10-F1
#
_entry.id   AF-A0A965AA10-F1
#
_cell.length_a   1.000
_cell.length_b   1.000
_cell.length_c   1.000
_cell.angle_alpha   90.00
_cell.angle_beta   90.00
_cell.angle_gamma   90.00
#
_symmetry.space_group_name_H-M   'P 1'
#
loop_
_entity.id
_entity.type
_entity.pdbx_description
1 polymer ?
#
loop_
_entity_poly.entity_id
_entity_poly.type
_entity_poly.pdbx_seq_one_letter_code
_entity_poly.pdbx_strand_id
1 'polypeptide(L)'
;GIVVRGTVSARYHDTCRRCLKDLTDRTAVEIGEIYQREITDPDAYPLEGEQLNLAPLVREHLLLALPDAPLCRADCPGLCPVCGADRSNPAEADCGCSVAAADPRWEALEALRERFEDR
;
A
#
# COMPACT_ATOMS: atom_id res chain seq x y z
N GLY A 1 5.66 -16.85 -29.01
CA GLY A 1 4.82 -15.99 -28.18
C GLY A 1 4.89 -14.56 -28.64
N ILE A 2 4.04 -13.69 -28.10
CA ILE A 2 4.07 -12.23 -28.29
C ILE A 2 4.49 -11.61 -26.97
N VAL A 3 5.43 -10.66 -26.99
CA VAL A 3 5.87 -9.95 -25.78
C VAL A 3 5.17 -8.60 -25.72
N VAL A 4 4.53 -8.30 -24.60
CA VAL A 4 3.87 -7.02 -24.31
C VAL A 4 4.70 -6.27 -23.28
N ARG A 5 5.11 -5.05 -23.61
CA ARG A 5 5.88 -4.17 -22.71
C ARG A 5 5.28 -2.78 -22.67
N GLY A 6 5.38 -2.14 -21.51
CA GLY A 6 5.05 -0.74 -21.33
C GLY A 6 4.67 -0.40 -19.90
N THR A 7 4.15 0.80 -19.71
CA THR A 7 3.70 1.28 -18.41
C THR A 7 2.17 1.28 -18.35
N VAL A 8 1.61 0.68 -17.31
CA VAL A 8 0.19 0.79 -16.99
C VAL A 8 0.05 1.77 -15.82
N SER A 9 -0.88 2.71 -15.92
CA SER A 9 -1.20 3.60 -14.80
C SER A 9 -2.69 3.62 -14.53
N ALA A 10 -3.06 3.72 -13.26
CA ALA A 10 -4.45 3.79 -12.82
C ALA A 10 -4.60 4.74 -11.64
N ARG A 11 -5.78 5.34 -11.53
CA ARG A 11 -6.23 5.96 -10.27
C ARG A 11 -6.86 4.88 -9.41
N TYR A 12 -6.56 4.91 -8.12
CA TYR A 12 -7.21 4.05 -7.14
C TYR A 12 -7.86 4.89 -6.05
N HIS A 13 -8.92 4.34 -5.47
CA HIS A 13 -9.62 4.90 -4.33
C HIS A 13 -9.44 3.94 -3.17
N ASP A 14 -9.03 4.46 -2.02
CA ASP A 14 -8.78 3.67 -0.82
C ASP A 14 -9.03 4.52 0.43
N THR A 15 -8.80 3.92 1.59
CA THR A 15 -8.97 4.53 2.89
C THR A 15 -7.61 4.68 3.55
N CYS A 16 -7.30 5.88 4.04
CA CYS A 16 -6.09 6.14 4.80
C CYS A 16 -6.00 5.20 6.01
N ARG A 17 -4.93 4.41 6.10
CA ARG A 17 -4.72 3.46 7.21
C ARG A 17 -4.64 4.14 8.58
N ARG A 18 -4.27 5.42 8.64
CA ARG A 18 -4.05 6.16 9.91
C ARG A 18 -5.27 6.93 10.41
N CYS A 19 -5.99 7.64 9.53
CA CYS A 19 -7.11 8.49 9.91
C CYS A 19 -8.46 8.05 9.34
N LEU A 20 -8.50 6.96 8.58
CA LEU A 20 -9.71 6.38 7.97
C LEU A 20 -10.45 7.30 6.99
N LYS A 21 -9.84 8.40 6.55
CA LYS A 21 -10.39 9.23 5.46
C LYS A 21 -10.14 8.59 4.12
N ASP A 22 -11.12 8.74 3.23
CA ASP A 22 -10.97 8.39 1.82
C ASP A 22 -9.79 9.16 1.21
N LEU A 23 -9.04 8.47 0.36
CA LEU A 23 -7.99 9.05 -0.46
C LEU A 23 -8.11 8.56 -1.89
N THR A 24 -7.57 9.36 -2.80
CA THR A 24 -7.44 9.01 -4.21
C THR A 24 -6.02 9.32 -4.62
N ASP A 25 -5.35 8.35 -5.22
CA ASP A 25 -3.99 8.52 -5.69
C ASP A 25 -3.78 7.73 -6.99
N ARG A 26 -2.56 7.77 -7.53
CA ARG A 26 -2.17 7.09 -8.76
C ARG A 26 -1.13 6.02 -8.47
N THR A 27 -1.27 4.89 -9.13
CA THR A 27 -0.22 3.89 -9.24
C THR A 27 0.21 3.77 -10.70
N ALA A 28 1.48 3.43 -10.90
CA ALA A 28 2.06 3.14 -12.20
C ALA A 28 3.00 1.93 -12.07
N VAL A 29 2.87 0.98 -12.98
CA VAL A 29 3.62 -0.26 -12.99
C VAL A 29 4.13 -0.55 -14.39
N GLU A 30 5.40 -0.94 -14.47
CA GLU A 30 5.99 -1.46 -15.70
C GLU A 30 5.58 -2.92 -15.88
N ILE A 31 5.13 -3.27 -17.08
CA ILE A 31 4.71 -4.62 -17.46
C ILE A 31 5.64 -5.17 -18.54
N GLY A 32 5.86 -6.49 -18.55
CA GLY A 32 6.82 -7.13 -19.42
C GLY A 32 6.55 -8.60 -19.68
N GLU A 33 5.31 -8.92 -20.07
CA GLU A 33 4.81 -10.30 -20.07
C GLU A 33 4.78 -10.94 -21.48
N ILE A 34 4.77 -12.27 -21.51
CA ILE A 34 4.68 -13.06 -22.73
C ILE A 34 3.30 -13.72 -22.87
N TYR A 35 2.77 -13.69 -24.09
CA TYR A 35 1.56 -14.40 -24.48
C TYR A 35 1.90 -15.59 -25.39
N GLN A 36 1.32 -16.76 -25.14
CA GLN A 36 1.60 -17.99 -25.90
C GLN A 36 0.32 -18.74 -26.30
N ARG A 37 0.29 -19.34 -27.51
CA ARG A 37 -0.82 -20.23 -27.91
C ARG A 37 -0.69 -21.61 -27.26
N GLU A 38 0.50 -22.18 -27.32
CA GLU A 38 0.90 -23.36 -26.57
C GLU A 38 1.76 -22.90 -25.41
N ILE A 39 1.27 -23.09 -24.18
CA ILE A 39 1.93 -22.63 -22.96
C ILE A 39 3.11 -23.55 -22.66
N THR A 40 4.31 -23.00 -22.81
CA THR A 40 5.60 -23.65 -22.50
C THR A 40 6.26 -23.04 -21.27
N ASP A 41 5.86 -21.81 -20.94
CA ASP A 41 6.27 -21.06 -19.76
C ASP A 41 5.06 -20.96 -18.82
N PRO A 42 5.14 -21.44 -17.56
CA PRO A 42 4.01 -21.43 -16.63
C PRO A 42 3.51 -20.03 -16.28
N ASP A 43 4.34 -18.99 -16.46
CA ASP A 43 3.99 -17.61 -16.18
C ASP A 43 3.44 -16.88 -17.42
N ALA A 44 3.35 -17.57 -18.57
CA ALA A 44 2.82 -16.97 -19.80
C ALA A 44 1.29 -16.82 -19.76
N TYR A 45 0.80 -15.68 -20.26
CA TYR A 45 -0.62 -15.49 -20.51
C TYR A 45 -1.07 -16.26 -21.78
N PRO A 46 -2.30 -16.79 -21.80
CA PRO A 46 -2.82 -17.48 -22.98
C PRO A 46 -3.10 -16.50 -24.13
N LEU A 47 -2.70 -16.86 -25.35
CA LEU A 47 -3.08 -16.17 -26.58
C LEU A 47 -4.29 -16.85 -27.21
N GLU A 48 -5.44 -16.19 -27.20
CA GLU A 48 -6.71 -16.71 -27.73
C GLU A 48 -6.94 -16.24 -29.17
N GLY A 49 -6.82 -17.15 -30.13
CA GLY A 49 -6.99 -16.86 -31.56
C GLY A 49 -5.97 -15.83 -32.06
N GLU A 50 -6.48 -14.68 -32.50
CA GLU A 50 -5.70 -13.55 -33.02
C GLU A 50 -5.86 -12.27 -32.18
N GLN A 51 -6.37 -12.37 -30.94
CA GLN A 51 -6.58 -11.23 -30.05
C GLN A 51 -5.81 -11.41 -28.73
N LEU A 52 -5.23 -10.31 -28.25
CA LEU A 52 -4.59 -10.24 -26.94
C LEU A 52 -5.57 -9.64 -25.93
N ASN A 53 -6.01 -10.44 -24.96
CA ASN A 53 -6.74 -9.90 -23.82
C ASN A 53 -5.73 -9.40 -22.77
N LEU A 54 -5.56 -8.08 -22.72
CA LEU A 54 -4.67 -7.42 -21.76
C LEU A 54 -5.29 -7.25 -20.37
N ALA A 55 -6.61 -7.47 -20.21
CA ALA A 55 -7.30 -7.20 -18.95
C ALA A 55 -6.77 -8.03 -17.76
N PRO A 56 -6.46 -9.34 -17.89
CA PRO A 56 -5.88 -10.13 -16.80
C PRO A 56 -4.53 -9.59 -16.36
N LEU A 57 -3.61 -9.38 -17.32
CA LEU A 57 -2.29 -8.80 -17.10
C LEU A 57 -2.39 -7.45 -16.40
N VAL A 58 -3.16 -6.51 -16.98
CA VAL A 58 -3.33 -5.16 -16.42
C VAL A 58 -3.85 -5.22 -14.99
N ARG A 59 -4.86 -6.06 -14.73
CA ARG A 59 -5.48 -6.18 -13.40
C ARG A 59 -4.49 -6.73 -12.38
N GLU A 60 -3.78 -7.80 -12.70
CA GLU A 60 -2.83 -8.44 -11.80
C GLU A 60 -1.71 -7.49 -11.39
N HIS A 61 -1.03 -6.89 -12.37
CA HIS A 61 0.06 -5.96 -12.11
C HIS A 61 -0.39 -4.71 -11.35
N LEU A 62 -1.57 -4.17 -11.67
CA LEU A 62 -2.10 -3.02 -10.93
C LEU A 62 -2.43 -3.37 -9.47
N LEU A 63 -3.03 -4.54 -9.21
CA LEU A 63 -3.35 -4.98 -7.85
C LEU A 63 -2.09 -5.16 -7.01
N LEU A 64 -1.03 -5.73 -7.59
CA LEU A 64 0.26 -5.89 -6.93
C LEU A 64 1.00 -4.57 -6.71
N ALA A 65 0.70 -3.54 -7.50
CA ALA A 65 1.31 -2.22 -7.39
C ALA A 65 0.54 -1.26 -6.45
N LEU A 66 -0.57 -1.70 -5.84
CA LEU A 66 -1.25 -0.91 -4.82
C LEU A 66 -0.44 -0.92 -3.52
N PRO A 67 -0.40 0.18 -2.76
CA PRO A 67 0.28 0.21 -1.47
C PRO A 67 -0.47 -0.60 -0.40
N ASP A 68 0.23 -1.40 0.39
CA ASP A 68 -0.36 -2.15 1.52
C ASP A 68 -0.88 -1.26 2.66
N ALA A 69 -0.37 -0.02 2.75
CA ALA A 69 -0.63 0.91 3.83
C ALA A 69 -0.79 2.34 3.30
N PRO A 70 -1.87 2.63 2.55
CA PRO A 70 -2.07 3.93 1.94
C PRO A 70 -2.27 5.01 3.01
N LEU A 71 -1.66 6.18 2.79
CA LEU A 71 -1.76 7.34 3.66
C LEU A 71 -2.29 8.52 2.85
N CYS A 72 -3.25 9.28 3.39
CA CYS A 72 -3.77 10.48 2.71
C CYS A 72 -2.73 11.60 2.57
N ARG A 73 -1.64 11.53 3.34
CA ARG A 73 -0.41 12.31 3.24
C ARG A 73 0.71 11.61 4.00
N ALA A 74 1.97 11.84 3.63
CA ALA A 74 3.14 11.16 4.18
C ALA A 74 3.24 11.26 5.72
N ASP A 75 2.82 12.39 6.30
CA ASP A 75 2.89 12.71 7.73
C ASP A 75 1.53 12.60 8.43
N CYS A 76 0.55 11.91 7.84
CA CYS A 76 -0.84 11.88 8.33
C CYS A 76 -0.89 11.52 9.82
N PRO A 77 -1.29 12.42 10.74
CA PRO A 77 -1.13 12.20 12.17
C PRO A 77 -1.97 11.01 12.68
N GLY A 78 -3.06 10.67 11.99
CA GLY A 78 -3.94 9.56 12.32
C GLY A 78 -4.93 9.88 13.43
N LEU A 79 -5.60 8.84 13.92
CA LEU A 79 -6.51 8.96 15.06
C LEU A 79 -5.76 8.99 16.39
N CYS A 80 -6.35 9.64 17.39
CA CYS A 80 -5.90 9.52 18.77
C CYS A 80 -6.09 8.07 19.26
N PRO A 81 -5.04 7.41 19.78
CA PRO A 81 -5.15 6.02 20.24
C PRO A 81 -5.99 5.86 21.51
N VAL A 82 -6.33 6.96 22.19
CA VAL A 82 -7.12 6.96 23.43
C VAL A 82 -8.61 7.17 23.14
N CYS A 83 -8.95 8.21 22.36
CA CYS A 83 -10.35 8.62 22.14
C CYS A 83 -10.84 8.51 20.70
N GLY A 84 -9.97 8.20 19.73
CA GLY A 84 -10.33 8.09 18.32
C GLY A 84 -10.48 9.42 17.57
N ALA A 85 -10.25 10.57 18.21
CA ALA A 85 -10.31 11.88 17.56
C ALA A 85 -9.37 11.96 16.34
N ASP A 86 -9.83 12.54 15.24
CA ASP A 86 -9.00 12.68 14.04
C ASP A 86 -8.01 13.82 14.20
N ARG A 87 -6.75 13.48 14.46
CA ARG A 87 -5.69 14.49 14.64
C ARG A 87 -5.32 15.22 13.36
N SER A 88 -5.86 14.77 12.21
CA SER A 88 -5.70 15.45 10.93
C SER A 88 -6.68 16.62 10.78
N ASN A 89 -7.72 16.68 11.63
CA ASN A 89 -8.67 17.77 11.72
C ASN A 89 -8.18 18.81 12.75
N PRO A 90 -7.96 20.08 12.36
CA PRO A 90 -7.52 21.13 13.29
C PRO A 90 -8.42 21.31 14.51
N ALA A 91 -9.71 21.02 14.40
CA ALA A 91 -10.66 21.13 15.52
C ALA A 91 -10.52 20.01 16.56
N GLU A 92 -9.93 18.88 16.18
CA GLU A 92 -9.78 17.66 17.00
C GLU A 92 -8.32 17.33 17.32
N ALA A 93 -7.38 18.08 16.76
CA ALA A 93 -5.94 17.85 16.85
C ALA A 93 -5.44 17.80 18.30
N ASP A 94 -5.97 18.67 19.15
CA ASP A 94 -5.72 18.67 20.59
C ASP A 94 -6.96 18.15 21.34
N CYS A 95 -7.01 16.83 21.52
CA CYS A 95 -8.07 16.16 22.28
C CYS A 95 -7.79 16.05 23.79
N GLY A 96 -6.69 16.66 24.28
CA GLY A 96 -6.29 16.63 25.69
C GLY A 96 -5.93 15.24 26.26
N CYS A 97 -5.94 14.19 25.44
CA CYS A 97 -5.58 12.84 25.86
C CYS A 97 -4.06 12.74 26.08
N SER A 98 -3.65 12.23 27.23
CA SER A 98 -2.27 11.77 27.43
C SER A 98 -2.16 10.33 26.97
N VAL A 99 -1.17 10.04 26.12
CA VAL A 99 -0.79 8.65 25.85
C VAL A 99 -0.04 8.19 27.09
N ALA A 100 -0.52 7.10 27.71
CA ALA A 100 0.06 6.57 28.93
C ALA A 100 1.58 6.34 28.76
N ALA A 101 2.33 6.52 29.85
CA ALA A 101 3.74 6.20 29.91
C ALA A 101 4.00 4.74 29.48
N ALA A 102 5.24 4.46 29.06
CA ALA A 102 5.69 3.16 28.57
C ALA A 102 5.05 2.01 29.36
N ASP A 103 4.30 1.16 28.66
CA ASP A 103 3.62 0.03 29.29
C ASP A 103 4.69 -0.96 29.78
N PRO A 104 4.66 -1.38 31.07
CA PRO A 104 5.71 -2.20 31.68
C PRO A 104 6.02 -3.50 30.91
N ARG A 105 5.06 -4.02 30.12
CA ARG A 105 5.25 -5.20 29.28
C ARG A 105 6.30 -4.99 28.17
N TRP A 106 6.59 -3.74 27.83
CA TRP A 106 7.55 -3.36 26.79
C TRP A 106 8.92 -2.95 27.33
N GLU A 107 9.16 -3.01 28.64
CA GLU A 107 10.47 -2.64 29.25
C GLU A 107 11.65 -3.36 28.59
N ALA A 108 11.47 -4.65 28.23
CA ALA A 108 12.51 -5.41 27.55
C ALA A 108 12.84 -4.88 26.14
N LEU A 109 11.87 -4.28 25.45
CA LEU A 109 12.11 -3.63 24.15
C LEU A 109 12.79 -2.27 24.31
N GLU A 110 12.48 -1.54 25.39
CA GLU A 110 13.16 -0.29 25.72
C GLU A 110 14.66 -0.53 25.95
N ALA A 111 14.99 -1.51 26.79
CA ALA A 111 16.36 -1.95 27.03
C ALA A 111 17.06 -2.45 25.75
N LEU A 112 16.30 -3.03 24.81
CA LEU A 112 16.84 -3.46 23.53
C LEU A 112 17.14 -2.26 22.61
N ARG A 113 16.26 -1.25 22.59
CA ARG A 113 16.42 -0.02 21.79
C ARG A 113 17.69 0.73 22.20
N GLU A 114 17.89 0.93 23.50
CA GLU A 114 19.08 1.61 24.05
C GLU A 114 20.38 0.94 23.58
N ARG A 115 20.43 -0.41 23.59
CA ARG A 115 21.59 -1.17 23.12
C ARG A 115 21.91 -1.01 21.62
N PHE A 116 20.93 -0.63 20.81
CA PHE A 116 21.11 -0.38 19.38
C PHE A 116 21.47 1.08 19.08
N GLU A 117 21.11 2.02 19.95
CA GLU A 117 21.48 3.43 19.83
C GLU A 117 22.94 3.69 20.23
N ASP A 118 23.49 2.87 21.15
CA ASP A 118 24.90 2.92 21.59
C ASP A 118 25.91 2.28 20.61
N ARG A 119 25.47 1.84 19.41
CA ARG A 119 26.28 1.04 18.48
C ARG A 119 26.29 1.62 17.06
#